data_AF-A0A962GTQ4-F1
#
_entry.id   AF-A0A962GTQ4-F1
#
_cell.length_a   1.000
_cell.length_b   1.000
_cell.length_c   1.000
_cell.angle_alpha   90.00
_cell.angle_beta   90.00
_cell.angle_gamma   90.00
#
_symmetry.space_group_name_H-M   'P 1'
#
loop_
_entity.id
_entity.type
_entity.pdbx_description
1 polymer ?
#
loop_
_entity_poly.entity_id
_entity_poly.type
_entity_poly.pdbx_seq_one_letter_code
_entity_poly.pdbx_strand_id
1 'polypeptide(L)'
;MTEHIKNQNWLAIFIDFVIVVVGVFIGIQVANWNDDRLENKLSEDFTQRLREDIIEEAWDFQYMIEYYTDVQQNAERVLADLEDGVKLNDIELVIAAYRASQINIITRRRATYDELVSIGKIDLIKDKLLRKTATGVYDFPFYESIYTSGYESKYREIFRMHINSKVQEALSLKCGDRNVNALDYQGIVDSIDYPCNPEIDEDLVKDTAETIRTHELFLPYLRLRLAQLQASINSVKYYYPEITENLKKFRDVN
;
A
#
# COMPACT_ATOMS: atom_id res chain seq x y z
N MET A 1 -68.98 -54.87 -0.71
CA MET A 1 -68.68 -54.03 -1.90
C MET A 1 -68.54 -52.58 -1.46
N THR A 2 -67.59 -52.31 -0.57
CA THR A 2 -67.40 -51.01 0.11
C THR A 2 -65.92 -50.75 0.40
N GLU A 3 -65.06 -51.77 0.44
CA GLU A 3 -63.61 -51.62 0.61
C GLU A 3 -62.89 -51.10 -0.65
N HIS A 4 -63.36 -51.49 -1.86
CA HIS A 4 -62.65 -51.12 -3.09
C HIS A 4 -62.82 -49.63 -3.47
N ILE A 5 -63.95 -49.02 -3.11
CA ILE A 5 -64.23 -47.58 -3.36
C ILE A 5 -63.47 -46.68 -2.36
N LYS A 6 -63.22 -47.18 -1.14
CA LYS A 6 -62.48 -46.42 -0.12
C LYS A 6 -60.96 -46.38 -0.38
N ASN A 7 -60.39 -47.48 -0.89
CA ASN A 7 -58.96 -47.56 -1.21
C ASN A 7 -58.54 -46.73 -2.43
N GLN A 8 -59.37 -46.67 -3.49
CA GLN A 8 -59.04 -45.85 -4.67
C GLN A 8 -58.98 -44.36 -4.34
N ASN A 9 -59.90 -43.85 -3.50
CA ASN A 9 -59.89 -42.45 -3.10
C ASN A 9 -58.68 -42.09 -2.23
N TRP A 10 -58.24 -42.98 -1.33
CA TRP A 10 -57.03 -42.76 -0.52
C TRP A 10 -55.75 -42.77 -1.35
N LEU A 11 -55.65 -43.64 -2.36
CA LEU A 11 -54.51 -43.66 -3.29
C LEU A 11 -54.48 -42.40 -4.16
N ALA A 12 -55.63 -41.91 -4.62
CA ALA A 12 -55.74 -40.63 -5.33
C ALA A 12 -55.28 -39.45 -4.46
N ILE A 13 -55.78 -39.34 -3.23
CA ILE A 13 -55.38 -38.30 -2.26
C ILE A 13 -53.88 -38.38 -1.96
N PHE A 14 -53.30 -39.58 -1.86
CA PHE A 14 -51.87 -39.76 -1.66
C PHE A 14 -51.04 -39.29 -2.86
N ILE A 15 -51.46 -39.62 -4.08
CA ILE A 15 -50.80 -39.14 -5.30
C ILE A 15 -50.87 -37.61 -5.39
N ASP A 16 -52.02 -37.01 -5.14
CA ASP A 16 -52.18 -35.55 -5.12
C ASP A 16 -51.27 -34.88 -4.09
N PHE A 17 -51.16 -35.46 -2.88
CA PHE A 17 -50.25 -34.99 -1.85
C PHE A 17 -48.77 -35.08 -2.30
N VAL A 18 -48.36 -36.22 -2.88
CA VAL A 18 -46.99 -36.40 -3.38
C VAL A 18 -46.67 -35.40 -4.49
N ILE A 19 -47.59 -35.14 -5.42
CA ILE A 19 -47.41 -34.16 -6.49
C ILE A 19 -47.19 -32.75 -5.91
N VAL A 20 -47.98 -32.34 -4.92
CA VAL A 20 -47.82 -31.03 -4.27
C VAL A 20 -46.45 -30.94 -3.56
N VAL A 21 -46.07 -31.97 -2.80
CA VAL A 21 -44.78 -32.00 -2.08
C VAL A 21 -43.60 -31.95 -3.06
N VAL A 22 -43.64 -32.74 -4.14
CA VAL A 22 -42.61 -32.72 -5.19
C VAL A 22 -42.58 -31.38 -5.91
N GLY A 23 -43.74 -30.77 -6.18
CA GLY A 23 -43.83 -29.44 -6.79
C GLY A 23 -43.17 -28.36 -5.94
N VAL A 24 -43.48 -28.32 -4.64
CA VAL A 24 -42.85 -27.39 -3.68
C VAL A 24 -41.35 -27.67 -3.56
N PHE A 25 -40.95 -28.95 -3.48
CA PHE A 25 -39.55 -29.33 -3.41
C PHE A 25 -38.77 -28.86 -4.64
N ILE A 26 -39.25 -29.12 -5.85
CA ILE A 26 -38.62 -28.65 -7.09
C ILE A 26 -38.57 -27.12 -7.13
N GLY A 27 -39.64 -26.43 -6.70
CA GLY A 27 -39.67 -24.98 -6.62
C GLY A 27 -38.55 -24.41 -5.73
N ILE A 28 -38.36 -24.98 -4.55
CA ILE A 28 -37.27 -24.61 -3.63
C ILE A 28 -35.90 -24.94 -4.23
N GLN A 29 -35.75 -26.10 -4.88
CA GLN A 29 -34.48 -26.49 -5.50
C GLN A 29 -34.08 -25.54 -6.65
N VAL A 30 -35.04 -25.13 -7.49
CA VAL A 30 -34.79 -24.16 -8.57
C VAL A 30 -34.44 -22.79 -8.00
N ALA A 31 -35.12 -22.35 -6.93
CA ALA A 31 -34.80 -21.10 -6.25
C ALA A 31 -33.38 -21.11 -5.66
N ASN A 32 -33.03 -22.15 -4.90
CA ASN A 32 -31.69 -22.33 -4.33
C ASN A 32 -30.60 -22.36 -5.41
N TRP A 33 -30.84 -23.08 -6.52
CA TRP A 33 -29.90 -23.11 -7.65
C TRP A 33 -29.71 -21.73 -8.29
N ASN A 34 -30.79 -20.96 -8.41
CA ASN A 34 -30.71 -19.60 -8.95
C ASN A 34 -29.93 -18.67 -8.01
N ASP A 35 -30.16 -18.78 -6.69
CA ASP A 35 -29.45 -17.99 -5.68
C ASP A 35 -27.95 -18.36 -5.66
N ASP A 36 -27.61 -19.66 -5.66
CA ASP A 36 -26.24 -20.15 -5.76
C ASP A 36 -25.55 -19.63 -7.04
N ARG A 37 -26.26 -19.63 -8.18
CA ARG A 37 -25.72 -19.11 -9.44
C ARG A 37 -25.42 -17.61 -9.35
N LEU A 38 -26.31 -16.82 -8.76
CA LEU A 38 -26.11 -15.38 -8.58
C LEU A 38 -24.96 -15.09 -7.62
N GLU A 39 -24.87 -15.83 -6.52
CA GLU A 39 -23.77 -15.70 -5.55
C GLU A 39 -22.42 -16.07 -6.18
N ASN A 40 -22.36 -17.14 -6.98
CA ASN A 40 -21.14 -17.52 -7.68
C ASN A 40 -20.70 -16.45 -8.69
N LYS A 41 -21.63 -15.85 -9.44
CA LYS A 41 -21.31 -14.75 -10.35
C LYS A 41 -20.75 -13.53 -9.61
N LEU A 42 -21.35 -13.18 -8.47
CA LEU A 42 -20.90 -12.08 -7.62
C LEU A 42 -19.52 -12.36 -7.01
N SER A 43 -19.28 -13.61 -6.58
CA SER A 43 -17.99 -14.09 -6.08
C SER A 43 -16.88 -13.96 -7.14
N GLU A 44 -17.15 -14.33 -8.39
CA GLU A 44 -16.20 -14.19 -9.51
C GLU A 44 -15.86 -12.72 -9.79
N ASP A 45 -16.87 -11.84 -9.89
CA ASP A 45 -16.69 -10.39 -10.13
C ASP A 45 -15.82 -9.73 -9.04
N PHE A 46 -16.18 -9.93 -7.77
CA PHE A 46 -15.41 -9.37 -6.65
C PHE A 46 -14.01 -9.98 -6.55
N THR A 47 -13.84 -11.27 -6.87
CA THR A 47 -12.52 -11.92 -6.87
C THR A 47 -11.62 -11.31 -7.94
N GLN A 48 -12.14 -11.02 -9.12
CA GLN A 48 -11.38 -10.36 -10.18
C GLN A 48 -10.98 -8.94 -9.77
N ARG A 49 -11.95 -8.12 -9.36
CA ARG A 49 -11.71 -6.72 -8.94
C ARG A 49 -10.71 -6.63 -7.79
N LEU A 50 -10.88 -7.47 -6.77
CA LEU A 50 -9.96 -7.49 -5.63
C LEU A 50 -8.56 -7.96 -6.03
N ARG A 51 -8.45 -8.88 -7.00
CA ARG A 51 -7.15 -9.30 -7.52
C ARG A 51 -6.44 -8.16 -8.24
N GLU A 52 -7.14 -7.41 -9.07
CA GLU A 52 -6.61 -6.23 -9.76
C GLU A 52 -6.14 -5.18 -8.74
N ASP A 53 -6.96 -4.87 -7.73
CA ASP A 53 -6.59 -3.98 -6.62
C ASP A 53 -5.30 -4.45 -5.91
N ILE A 54 -5.20 -5.76 -5.61
CA ILE A 54 -4.03 -6.33 -4.90
C ILE A 54 -2.77 -6.36 -5.76
N ILE A 55 -2.87 -6.48 -7.08
CA ILE A 55 -1.73 -6.38 -7.99
C ILE A 55 -1.15 -4.97 -7.96
N GLU A 56 -1.99 -3.94 -8.05
CA GLU A 56 -1.53 -2.55 -7.96
C GLU A 56 -1.03 -2.19 -6.56
N GLU A 57 -1.71 -2.67 -5.52
CA GLU A 57 -1.28 -2.50 -4.13
C GLU A 57 0.08 -3.18 -3.85
N ALA A 58 0.38 -4.32 -4.48
CA ALA A 58 1.68 -4.95 -4.38
C ALA A 58 2.81 -4.09 -4.96
N TRP A 59 2.52 -3.32 -6.01
CA TRP A 59 3.46 -2.35 -6.57
C TRP A 59 3.61 -1.13 -5.67
N ASP A 60 2.50 -0.53 -5.21
CA ASP A 60 2.50 0.62 -4.28
C ASP A 60 3.29 0.31 -3.01
N PHE A 61 3.10 -0.89 -2.45
CA PHE A 61 3.75 -1.31 -1.22
C PHE A 61 5.27 -1.44 -1.41
N GLN A 62 5.70 -2.03 -2.53
CA GLN A 62 7.12 -2.10 -2.88
C GLN A 62 7.68 -0.69 -3.13
N TYR A 63 6.94 0.17 -3.83
CA TYR A 63 7.37 1.54 -4.10
C TYR A 63 7.62 2.32 -2.81
N MET A 64 6.75 2.20 -1.80
CA MET A 64 6.98 2.83 -0.50
C MET A 64 8.23 2.31 0.19
N ILE A 65 8.48 1.00 0.14
CA ILE A 65 9.70 0.43 0.73
C ILE A 65 10.93 1.00 0.04
N GLU A 66 10.98 1.00 -1.29
CA GLU A 66 12.11 1.53 -2.06
C GLU A 66 12.29 3.03 -1.82
N TYR A 67 11.20 3.81 -1.92
CA TYR A 67 11.23 5.25 -1.69
C TYR A 67 11.80 5.61 -0.31
N TYR A 68 11.31 4.99 0.76
CA TYR A 68 11.80 5.30 2.10
C TYR A 68 13.17 4.68 2.40
N THR A 69 13.58 3.66 1.66
CA THR A 69 14.96 3.17 1.65
C THR A 69 15.90 4.22 1.06
N ASP A 70 15.55 4.85 -0.06
CA ASP A 70 16.32 5.96 -0.63
C ASP A 70 16.39 7.16 0.33
N VAL A 71 15.28 7.51 1.00
CA VAL A 71 15.25 8.58 2.02
C VAL A 71 16.21 8.25 3.17
N GLN A 72 16.19 6.99 3.65
CA GLN A 72 17.08 6.54 4.71
C GLN A 72 18.55 6.61 4.27
N GLN A 73 18.89 6.12 3.08
CA GLN A 73 20.26 6.14 2.57
C GLN A 73 20.78 7.58 2.43
N ASN A 74 19.95 8.51 1.94
CA ASN A 74 20.32 9.91 1.88
C ASN A 74 20.52 10.51 3.28
N ALA A 75 19.67 10.17 4.25
CA ALA A 75 19.85 10.59 5.64
C ALA A 75 21.14 10.02 6.26
N GLU A 76 21.53 8.79 5.93
CA GLU A 76 22.78 8.17 6.37
C GLU A 76 24.01 8.87 5.76
N ARG A 77 23.97 9.30 4.49
CA ARG A 77 25.04 10.10 3.87
C ARG A 77 25.22 11.44 4.56
N VAL A 78 24.12 12.12 4.90
CA VAL A 78 24.19 13.37 5.66
C VAL A 78 24.75 13.12 7.05
N LEU A 79 24.35 12.03 7.72
CA LEU A 79 24.86 11.68 9.04
C LEU A 79 26.39 11.48 8.99
N ALA A 80 26.89 10.80 7.96
CA ALA A 80 28.32 10.58 7.78
C ALA A 80 29.12 11.89 7.62
N ASP A 81 28.55 12.92 6.99
CA ASP A 81 29.14 14.26 6.90
C ASP A 81 29.12 15.00 8.24
N LEU A 82 28.01 14.92 8.96
CA LEU A 82 27.82 15.65 10.21
C LEU A 82 28.51 15.00 11.43
N GLU A 83 28.71 13.69 11.42
CA GLU A 83 29.15 12.93 12.59
C GLU A 83 30.43 12.11 12.33
N ASP A 84 30.53 11.43 11.19
CA ASP A 84 31.57 10.41 10.96
C ASP A 84 32.83 10.96 10.27
N GLY A 85 32.88 12.26 10.00
CA GLY A 85 34.01 12.94 9.36
C GLY A 85 34.13 12.70 7.85
N VAL A 86 33.12 12.09 7.21
CA VAL A 86 33.05 11.91 5.75
C VAL A 86 32.55 13.18 5.10
N LYS A 87 33.46 14.06 4.66
CA LYS A 87 33.05 15.33 4.05
C LYS A 87 32.55 15.15 2.61
N LEU A 88 31.25 15.30 2.41
CA LEU A 88 30.61 15.39 1.09
C LEU A 88 30.94 16.72 0.41
N ASN A 89 30.87 16.75 -0.92
CA ASN A 89 30.85 18.01 -1.64
C ASN A 89 29.59 18.79 -1.26
N ASP A 90 29.65 20.12 -1.23
CA ASP A 90 28.56 20.95 -0.72
C ASP A 90 27.23 20.70 -1.46
N ILE A 91 27.27 20.55 -2.79
CA ILE A 91 26.07 20.25 -3.58
C ILE A 91 25.50 18.86 -3.28
N GLU A 92 26.36 17.87 -3.04
CA GLU A 92 25.95 16.50 -2.70
C GLU A 92 25.28 16.47 -1.32
N LEU A 93 25.85 17.19 -0.35
CA LEU A 93 25.27 17.35 0.98
C LEU A 93 23.88 18.01 0.90
N VAL A 94 23.74 19.08 0.11
CA VAL A 94 22.47 19.79 -0.05
C VAL A 94 21.40 18.91 -0.68
N ILE A 95 21.74 18.15 -1.73
CA ILE A 95 20.82 17.20 -2.37
C ILE A 95 20.43 16.07 -1.41
N ALA A 96 21.41 15.48 -0.69
CA ALA A 96 21.15 14.40 0.25
C ALA A 96 20.28 14.86 1.42
N ALA A 97 20.54 16.05 1.98
CA ALA A 97 19.73 16.63 3.05
C ALA A 97 18.29 16.92 2.60
N TYR A 98 18.13 17.40 1.37
CA TYR A 98 16.81 17.57 0.77
C TYR A 98 16.05 16.24 0.65
N ARG A 99 16.71 15.19 0.13
CA ARG A 99 16.12 13.85 -0.04
C ARG A 99 15.81 13.17 1.29
N ALA A 100 16.66 13.34 2.29
CA ALA A 100 16.42 12.90 3.67
C ALA A 100 15.16 13.52 4.30
N SER A 101 14.74 14.69 3.82
CA SER A 101 13.53 15.39 4.26
C SER A 101 12.25 14.96 3.53
N GLN A 102 12.34 14.12 2.50
CA GLN A 102 11.20 13.82 1.62
C GLN A 102 10.17 12.88 2.24
N ILE A 103 8.95 12.99 1.72
CA ILE A 103 7.78 12.21 2.09
C ILE A 103 7.01 11.87 0.82
N ASN A 104 6.47 10.66 0.75
CA ASN A 104 5.61 10.24 -0.34
C ASN A 104 4.19 10.04 0.18
N ILE A 105 3.18 10.45 -0.59
CA ILE A 105 1.78 10.17 -0.33
C ILE A 105 1.24 9.25 -1.42
N ILE A 106 0.77 8.08 -1.02
CA ILE A 106 0.13 7.13 -1.92
C ILE A 106 -1.37 7.07 -1.63
N THR A 107 -2.16 7.10 -2.69
CA THR A 107 -3.61 6.87 -2.61
C THR A 107 -3.88 5.37 -2.70
N ARG A 108 -4.38 4.79 -1.61
CA ARG A 108 -4.68 3.36 -1.51
C ARG A 108 -5.86 2.97 -2.40
N ARG A 109 -5.73 1.86 -3.14
CA ARG A 109 -6.81 1.30 -3.98
C ARG A 109 -7.60 0.25 -3.20
N ARG A 110 -8.41 0.70 -2.25
CA ARG A 110 -9.13 -0.16 -1.30
C ARG A 110 -10.64 -0.31 -1.54
N ALA A 111 -11.16 0.23 -2.64
CA ALA A 111 -12.59 0.35 -2.88
C ALA A 111 -13.32 -1.01 -2.84
N THR A 112 -12.79 -2.03 -3.52
CA THR A 112 -13.41 -3.36 -3.55
C THR A 112 -13.38 -4.03 -2.18
N TYR A 113 -12.27 -3.87 -1.44
CA TYR A 113 -12.16 -4.40 -0.09
C TYR A 113 -13.14 -3.73 0.88
N ASP A 114 -13.25 -2.40 0.84
CA ASP A 114 -14.18 -1.64 1.67
C ASP A 114 -15.64 -1.99 1.37
N GLU A 115 -15.99 -2.20 0.10
CA GLU A 115 -17.31 -2.68 -0.31
C GLU A 115 -17.60 -4.06 0.30
N LEU A 116 -16.69 -5.03 0.13
CA LEU A 116 -16.82 -6.40 0.66
C LEU A 116 -16.95 -6.42 2.19
N VAL A 117 -16.20 -5.57 2.90
CA VAL A 117 -16.28 -5.43 4.36
C VAL A 117 -17.61 -4.78 4.75
N SER A 118 -18.03 -3.71 4.06
CA SER A 118 -19.26 -2.98 4.35
C SER A 118 -20.51 -3.84 4.24
N ILE A 119 -20.57 -4.72 3.22
CA ILE A 119 -21.70 -5.64 3.04
C ILE A 119 -21.54 -6.96 3.80
N GLY A 120 -20.43 -7.15 4.53
CA GLY A 120 -20.15 -8.36 5.31
C GLY A 120 -19.94 -9.61 4.46
N LYS A 121 -19.40 -9.47 3.24
CA LYS A 121 -19.28 -10.55 2.23
C LYS A 121 -17.84 -10.83 1.81
N ILE A 122 -16.85 -10.52 2.63
CA ILE A 122 -15.44 -10.88 2.35
C ILE A 122 -15.24 -12.39 2.11
N ASP A 123 -16.13 -13.23 2.66
CA ASP A 123 -16.13 -14.69 2.44
C ASP A 123 -16.59 -15.13 1.04
N LEU A 124 -17.13 -14.22 0.22
CA LEU A 124 -17.34 -14.47 -1.21
C LEU A 124 -16.01 -14.72 -1.93
N ILE A 125 -14.89 -14.23 -1.39
CA ILE A 125 -13.56 -14.47 -1.95
C ILE A 125 -13.08 -15.87 -1.54
N LYS A 126 -13.34 -16.86 -2.40
CA LYS A 126 -12.95 -18.26 -2.18
C LYS A 126 -11.43 -18.48 -2.21
N ASP A 127 -10.70 -17.63 -2.94
CA ASP A 127 -9.24 -17.62 -2.93
C ASP A 127 -8.72 -17.16 -1.55
N LYS A 128 -8.30 -18.14 -0.75
CA LYS A 128 -7.80 -17.91 0.61
C LYS A 128 -6.55 -17.03 0.62
N LEU A 129 -5.68 -17.14 -0.38
CA LEU A 129 -4.46 -16.34 -0.45
C LEU A 129 -4.83 -14.88 -0.74
N LEU A 130 -5.69 -14.63 -1.73
CA LEU A 130 -6.16 -13.28 -2.06
C LEU A 130 -6.84 -12.62 -0.86
N ARG A 131 -7.79 -13.34 -0.23
CA ARG A 131 -8.50 -12.84 0.95
C ARG A 131 -7.56 -12.51 2.11
N LYS A 132 -6.64 -13.43 2.46
CA LYS A 132 -5.68 -13.20 3.56
C LYS A 132 -4.75 -12.02 3.26
N THR A 133 -4.31 -11.89 2.00
CA THR A 133 -3.43 -10.80 1.56
C THR A 133 -4.13 -9.46 1.65
N ALA A 134 -5.37 -9.38 1.16
CA ALA A 134 -6.18 -8.18 1.23
C ALA A 134 -6.43 -7.74 2.67
N THR A 135 -6.87 -8.65 3.55
CA THR A 135 -7.04 -8.34 4.97
C THR A 135 -5.72 -7.83 5.59
N GLY A 136 -4.61 -8.54 5.37
CA GLY A 136 -3.32 -8.14 5.93
C GLY A 136 -2.85 -6.76 5.47
N VAL A 137 -2.91 -6.47 4.17
CA VAL A 137 -2.39 -5.21 3.61
C VAL A 137 -3.27 -4.00 3.90
N TYR A 138 -4.60 -4.19 3.95
CA TYR A 138 -5.53 -3.07 4.21
C TYR A 138 -5.72 -2.76 5.70
N ASP A 139 -5.53 -3.74 6.58
CA ASP A 139 -5.58 -3.53 8.04
C ASP A 139 -4.25 -3.00 8.61
N PHE A 140 -3.14 -3.22 7.91
CA PHE A 140 -1.82 -2.75 8.35
C PHE A 140 -1.64 -1.24 8.06
N PRO A 141 -1.49 -0.37 9.07
CA PRO A 141 -1.45 1.09 8.89
C PRO A 141 -0.07 1.60 8.44
N PHE A 142 0.63 0.84 7.59
CA PHE A 142 2.00 1.17 7.15
C PHE A 142 2.11 2.54 6.51
N TYR A 143 1.29 2.78 5.47
CA TYR A 143 1.32 4.01 4.70
C TYR A 143 1.02 5.24 5.56
N GLU A 144 0.00 5.16 6.43
CA GLU A 144 -0.36 6.26 7.33
C GLU A 144 0.75 6.53 8.35
N SER A 145 1.32 5.48 8.95
CA SER A 145 2.39 5.60 9.94
C SER A 145 3.64 6.24 9.37
N ILE A 146 4.12 5.76 8.21
CA ILE A 146 5.35 6.25 7.60
C ILE A 146 5.18 7.66 6.99
N TYR A 147 4.00 7.96 6.44
CA TYR A 147 3.64 9.30 5.98
C TYR A 147 3.60 10.28 7.15
N THR A 148 2.85 9.98 8.20
CA THR A 148 2.68 10.86 9.37
C THR A 148 4.02 11.13 10.04
N SER A 149 4.83 10.10 10.24
CA SER A 149 6.17 10.26 10.81
C SER A 149 7.08 11.15 9.96
N GLY A 150 6.93 11.14 8.63
CA GLY A 150 7.66 12.03 7.74
C GLY A 150 7.11 13.45 7.72
N TYR A 151 5.78 13.58 7.69
CA TYR A 151 5.09 14.87 7.67
C TYR A 151 5.36 15.68 8.94
N GLU A 152 5.34 15.03 10.11
CA GLU A 152 5.63 15.62 11.43
C GLU A 152 7.13 15.64 11.76
N SER A 153 7.99 15.27 10.81
CA SER A 153 9.43 15.17 11.05
C SER A 153 10.02 16.53 11.40
N LYS A 154 10.65 16.62 12.57
CA LYS A 154 11.41 17.80 12.98
C LYS A 154 12.57 18.11 12.03
N TYR A 155 13.17 17.09 11.42
CA TYR A 155 14.21 17.28 10.41
C TYR A 155 13.66 17.98 9.17
N ARG A 156 12.51 17.53 8.66
CA ARG A 156 11.83 18.19 7.54
C ARG A 156 11.47 19.63 7.91
N GLU A 157 10.91 19.85 9.10
CA GLU A 157 10.56 21.18 9.59
C GLU A 157 11.77 22.13 9.56
N ILE A 158 12.90 21.76 10.18
CA ILE A 158 14.09 22.63 10.21
C ILE A 158 14.71 22.84 8.85
N PHE A 159 14.69 21.85 7.95
CA PHE A 159 15.16 22.00 6.58
C PHE A 159 14.31 23.07 5.87
N ARG A 160 12.98 22.99 6.00
CA ARG A 160 12.06 23.94 5.36
C ARG A 160 12.12 25.34 5.97
N MET A 161 12.49 25.47 7.25
CA MET A 161 12.63 26.76 7.93
C MET A 161 13.94 27.48 7.62
N HIS A 162 15.06 26.75 7.54
CA HIS A 162 16.40 27.38 7.51
C HIS A 162 17.03 27.40 6.11
N ILE A 163 16.57 26.57 5.17
CA ILE A 163 17.14 26.56 3.82
C ILE A 163 16.45 27.63 2.96
N ASN A 164 17.26 28.40 2.22
CA ASN A 164 16.80 29.44 1.31
C ASN A 164 15.70 28.94 0.35
N SER A 165 14.62 29.71 0.18
CA SER A 165 13.47 29.30 -0.63
C SER A 165 13.82 29.00 -2.10
N LYS A 166 14.80 29.71 -2.68
CA LYS A 166 15.27 29.45 -4.06
C LYS A 166 15.98 28.11 -4.17
N VAL A 167 16.75 27.74 -3.15
CA VAL A 167 17.41 26.43 -3.06
C VAL A 167 16.35 25.33 -2.96
N GLN A 168 15.35 25.51 -2.09
CA GLN A 168 14.25 24.57 -1.96
C GLN A 168 13.44 24.40 -3.25
N GLU A 169 13.16 25.50 -3.97
CA GLU A 169 12.46 25.48 -5.25
C GLU A 169 13.27 24.73 -6.32
N ALA A 170 14.55 25.07 -6.47
CA ALA A 170 15.45 24.42 -7.42
C ALA A 170 15.56 22.91 -7.16
N LEU A 171 15.75 22.51 -5.90
CA LEU A 171 15.76 21.11 -5.49
C LEU A 171 14.43 20.42 -5.80
N SER A 172 13.29 21.07 -5.52
CA SER A 172 11.97 20.50 -5.80
C SER A 172 11.71 20.28 -7.28
N LEU A 173 12.15 21.19 -8.14
CA LEU A 173 11.91 21.11 -9.57
C LEU A 173 12.86 20.14 -10.30
N LYS A 174 14.09 19.99 -9.82
CA LYS A 174 15.16 19.29 -10.54
C LYS A 174 15.66 18.01 -9.87
N CYS A 175 15.48 17.90 -8.56
CA CYS A 175 15.98 16.81 -7.71
C CYS A 175 14.87 16.19 -6.84
N GLY A 176 13.61 16.59 -7.04
CA GLY A 176 12.44 16.10 -6.31
C GLY A 176 11.92 14.76 -6.80
N ASP A 177 10.75 14.39 -6.30
CA ASP A 177 10.13 13.10 -6.60
C ASP A 177 9.79 13.00 -8.10
N ARG A 178 10.12 11.86 -8.69
CA ARG A 178 9.73 11.53 -10.07
C ARG A 178 8.40 10.79 -10.08
N ASN A 179 7.62 11.02 -11.13
CA ASN A 179 6.46 10.19 -11.38
C ASN A 179 6.92 8.81 -11.87
N VAL A 180 6.52 7.76 -11.18
CA VAL A 180 6.73 6.37 -11.59
C VAL A 180 5.37 5.80 -11.97
N ASN A 181 5.28 5.21 -13.17
CA ASN A 181 4.04 4.60 -13.62
C ASN A 181 3.71 3.38 -12.77
N ALA A 182 2.41 3.17 -12.48
CA ALA A 182 1.96 1.99 -11.77
C ALA A 182 2.45 0.70 -12.46
N LEU A 183 2.83 -0.28 -11.65
CA LEU A 183 3.39 -1.57 -12.07
C LEU A 183 4.79 -1.53 -12.69
N ASP A 184 5.43 -0.35 -12.84
CA ASP A 184 6.83 -0.25 -13.23
C ASP A 184 7.77 -0.52 -12.03
N TYR A 185 8.12 -1.78 -11.82
CA TYR A 185 9.03 -2.18 -10.73
C TYR A 185 10.49 -1.78 -10.95
N GLN A 186 10.89 -1.39 -12.16
CA GLN A 186 12.25 -0.91 -12.40
C GLN A 186 12.34 0.58 -12.10
N GLY A 187 11.31 1.36 -12.44
CA GLY A 187 11.26 2.79 -12.19
C GLY A 187 11.18 3.20 -10.71
N ILE A 188 10.83 2.28 -9.81
CA ILE A 188 10.79 2.56 -8.37
C ILE A 188 12.16 2.49 -7.69
N VAL A 189 13.14 1.83 -8.31
CA VAL A 189 14.51 1.72 -7.77
C VAL A 189 15.23 3.06 -7.93
N ASP A 190 15.86 3.56 -6.87
CA ASP A 190 16.50 4.87 -6.81
C ASP A 190 15.57 6.01 -7.29
N SER A 191 14.26 5.84 -7.05
CA SER A 191 13.20 6.73 -7.56
C SER A 191 13.38 8.19 -7.13
N ILE A 192 14.00 8.40 -5.96
CA ILE A 192 14.45 9.72 -5.53
C ILE A 192 15.96 9.83 -5.49
N ASP A 193 16.73 8.74 -5.47
CA ASP A 193 18.19 8.77 -5.36
C ASP A 193 18.96 8.80 -6.70
N TYR A 194 18.31 9.27 -7.76
CA TYR A 194 18.92 9.40 -9.08
C TYR A 194 19.92 10.56 -9.19
N PRO A 195 20.84 10.56 -10.16
CA PRO A 195 21.70 11.71 -10.44
C PRO A 195 20.91 12.96 -10.85
N CYS A 196 21.12 14.08 -10.17
CA CYS A 196 20.45 15.35 -10.47
C CYS A 196 21.42 16.54 -10.38
N ASN A 197 21.10 17.62 -11.10
CA ASN A 197 21.77 18.91 -10.97
C ASN A 197 20.68 19.99 -10.78
N PRO A 198 20.58 20.63 -9.62
CA PRO A 198 19.56 21.63 -9.36
C PRO A 198 19.87 23.01 -9.95
N GLU A 199 21.04 23.19 -10.59
CA GLU A 199 21.44 24.46 -11.23
C GLU A 199 21.42 25.66 -10.24
N ILE A 200 21.84 25.40 -9.00
CA ILE A 200 21.90 26.40 -7.93
C ILE A 200 23.22 27.17 -8.01
N ASP A 201 23.17 28.47 -7.73
CA ASP A 201 24.34 29.33 -7.57
C ASP A 201 25.31 28.82 -6.50
N GLU A 202 26.61 28.87 -6.77
CA GLU A 202 27.64 28.27 -5.93
C GLU A 202 27.69 28.87 -4.51
N ASP A 203 27.46 30.19 -4.37
CA ASP A 203 27.44 30.84 -3.06
C ASP A 203 26.24 30.36 -2.24
N LEU A 204 25.07 30.17 -2.87
CA LEU A 204 23.88 29.62 -2.21
C LEU A 204 24.09 28.15 -1.80
N VAL A 205 24.77 27.34 -2.61
CA VAL A 205 25.11 25.95 -2.28
C VAL A 205 26.00 25.92 -1.04
N LYS A 206 27.04 26.75 -1.02
CA LYS A 206 28.00 26.82 0.09
C LYS A 206 27.34 27.28 1.39
N ASP A 207 26.54 28.35 1.35
CA ASP A 207 25.78 28.85 2.50
C ASP A 207 24.79 27.81 3.05
N THR A 208 24.11 27.08 2.15
CA THR A 208 23.20 25.99 2.52
C THR A 208 23.95 24.84 3.18
N ALA A 209 25.07 24.41 2.61
CA ALA A 209 25.90 23.34 3.17
C ALA A 209 26.49 23.73 4.53
N GLU A 210 26.96 24.97 4.68
CA GLU A 210 27.43 25.51 5.97
C GLU A 210 26.32 25.53 7.01
N THR A 211 25.11 25.97 6.63
CA THR A 211 23.92 25.95 7.49
C THR A 211 23.62 24.52 7.99
N ILE A 212 23.59 23.53 7.10
CA ILE A 212 23.33 22.12 7.45
C ILE A 212 24.38 21.59 8.44
N ARG A 213 25.66 21.97 8.25
CA ARG A 213 26.78 21.51 9.09
C ARG A 213 26.85 22.16 10.46
N THR A 214 26.50 23.44 10.54
CA THR A 214 26.78 24.26 11.73
C THR A 214 25.56 24.50 12.61
N HIS A 215 24.35 24.41 12.06
CA HIS A 215 23.14 24.68 12.80
C HIS A 215 22.81 23.54 13.78
N GLU A 216 22.68 23.87 15.07
CA GLU A 216 22.66 22.92 16.19
C GLU A 216 21.54 21.86 16.14
N LEU A 217 20.44 22.15 15.42
CA LEU A 217 19.29 21.26 15.33
C LEU A 217 19.39 20.20 14.21
N PHE A 218 20.28 20.35 13.21
CA PHE A 218 20.32 19.42 12.07
C PHE A 218 20.71 18.00 12.48
N LEU A 219 21.83 17.83 13.18
CA LEU A 219 22.30 16.52 13.63
C LEU A 219 21.29 15.79 14.56
N PRO A 220 20.79 16.37 15.66
CA PRO A 220 19.85 15.66 16.54
C PRO A 220 18.53 15.31 15.84
N TYR A 221 18.00 16.19 14.98
CA TYR A 221 16.76 15.87 14.26
C TYR A 221 16.97 14.90 13.10
N LEU A 222 18.16 14.89 12.48
CA LEU A 222 18.52 13.86 11.51
C LEU A 222 18.58 12.48 12.16
N ARG A 223 19.19 12.36 13.34
CA ARG A 223 19.21 11.11 14.12
C ARG A 223 17.80 10.63 14.48
N LEU A 224 16.92 11.56 14.87
CA LEU A 224 15.50 11.25 15.10
C LEU A 224 14.81 10.74 13.82
N ARG A 225 15.04 11.41 12.69
CA ARG A 225 14.49 11.00 11.39
C ARG A 225 14.96 9.59 11.00
N LEU A 226 16.25 9.29 11.17
CA LEU A 226 16.80 7.95 10.90
C LEU A 226 16.17 6.88 11.79
N ALA A 227 16.05 7.13 13.10
CA ALA A 227 15.43 6.17 14.02
C ALA A 227 13.97 5.88 13.64
N GLN A 228 13.22 6.90 13.20
CA GLN A 228 11.85 6.75 12.71
C GLN A 228 11.78 5.93 11.41
N LEU A 229 12.61 6.25 10.43
CA LEU A 229 12.68 5.51 9.15
C LEU A 229 13.01 4.04 9.38
N GLN A 230 14.03 3.78 10.20
CA GLN A 230 14.45 2.42 10.55
C GLN A 230 13.33 1.66 11.26
N ALA A 231 12.61 2.29 12.19
CA ALA A 231 11.47 1.66 12.86
C ALA A 231 10.37 1.28 11.86
N SER A 232 10.00 2.19 10.95
CA SER A 232 8.97 1.93 9.94
C SER A 232 9.40 0.82 8.96
N ILE A 233 10.62 0.88 8.40
CA ILE A 233 11.11 -0.11 7.42
C ILE A 233 11.30 -1.49 8.09
N ASN A 234 11.88 -1.53 9.30
CA ASN A 234 12.03 -2.78 10.03
C ASN A 234 10.68 -3.39 10.39
N SER A 235 9.64 -2.57 10.62
CA SER A 235 8.33 -3.11 10.95
C SER A 235 7.76 -4.00 9.85
N VAL A 236 7.91 -3.58 8.60
CA VAL A 236 7.50 -4.38 7.42
C VAL A 236 8.32 -5.67 7.34
N LYS A 237 9.64 -5.56 7.50
CA LYS A 237 10.57 -6.68 7.33
C LYS A 237 10.42 -7.76 8.41
N TYR A 238 10.24 -7.36 9.66
CA TYR A 238 10.33 -8.27 10.81
C TYR A 238 8.99 -8.61 11.45
N TYR A 239 8.03 -7.68 11.49
CA TYR A 239 6.74 -7.93 12.14
C TYR A 239 5.66 -8.42 11.16
N TYR A 240 5.78 -8.10 9.87
CA TYR A 240 4.79 -8.47 8.85
C TYR A 240 5.40 -9.13 7.60
N PRO A 241 6.30 -10.14 7.75
CA PRO A 241 6.95 -10.78 6.60
C PRO A 241 5.94 -11.46 5.66
N GLU A 242 4.85 -12.01 6.20
CA GLU A 242 3.80 -12.68 5.42
C GLU A 242 3.10 -11.73 4.43
N ILE A 243 2.93 -10.44 4.78
CA ILE A 243 2.31 -9.45 3.87
C ILE A 243 3.21 -9.29 2.64
N THR A 244 4.48 -9.03 2.87
CA THR A 244 5.48 -8.85 1.81
C THR A 244 5.61 -10.11 0.94
N GLU A 245 5.67 -11.29 1.57
CA GLU A 245 5.74 -12.57 0.84
C GLU A 245 4.51 -12.85 0.00
N ASN A 246 3.31 -12.51 0.50
CA ASN A 246 2.09 -12.71 -0.24
C ASN A 246 1.96 -11.72 -1.40
N LEU A 247 2.25 -10.43 -1.19
CA LEU A 247 2.23 -9.42 -2.25
C LEU A 247 3.18 -9.79 -3.41
N LYS A 248 4.35 -10.35 -3.11
CA LYS A 248 5.28 -10.86 -4.15
C LYS A 248 4.63 -11.92 -5.06
N LYS A 249 3.72 -12.75 -4.55
CA LYS A 249 3.01 -13.76 -5.36
C LYS A 249 2.01 -13.15 -6.35
N PHE A 250 1.57 -11.93 -6.11
CA PHE A 250 0.68 -11.19 -7.02
C PHE A 250 1.45 -10.33 -8.03
N ARG A 251 2.72 -10.03 -7.75
CA ARG A 251 3.62 -9.34 -8.69
C ARG A 251 3.89 -10.16 -9.96
N ASP A 252 4.21 -11.44 -9.80
CA ASP A 252 4.74 -12.28 -10.89
C ASP A 252 3.65 -12.87 -11.81
N VAL A 253 2.42 -12.33 -11.78
CA VAL A 253 1.24 -12.87 -12.49
C VAL A 253 0.99 -12.21 -13.85
N ASN A 254 1.84 -11.26 -14.26
CA ASN A 254 1.81 -10.62 -15.59
C ASN A 254 3.04 -10.94 -16.43
#